data_AF-A0A661ZSQ7-F1
#
_entry.id   AF-A0A661ZSQ7-F1
#
_cell.length_a   1.000
_cell.length_b   1.000
_cell.length_c   1.000
_cell.angle_alpha   90.00
_cell.angle_beta   90.00
_cell.angle_gamma   90.00
#
_symmetry.space_group_name_H-M   'P 1'
#
loop_
_entity.id
_entity.type
_entity.pdbx_description
1 polymer ?
#
loop_
_entity_poly.entity_id
_entity_poly.type
_entity_poly.pdbx_seq_one_letter_code
_entity_poly.pdbx_strand_id
1 'polypeptide(L)'
;MNKIKKKDIKEICNEIDLIIAGKDNRIDYKYIFLHLNDVLTKKISYGEIALICETIIKIAKTKNRIIRHLEKDFWSFINKIPFQIIMIQGLDISENEELLSNTDYDNTNKSILSKLIGLVQDIIELKDDNSKGSELRREGSLRILVEMINYYHIPIAKSLFVDSINSKNKKEQYAALEGLENYYDVSEDEIEDALVKILNDIKNETDDRTVASTCLQIQISAGIIDEMIAVCEIDDWKDEHYD
;
A
#
# COMPACT_ATOMS: atom_id res chain seq x y z
N MET A 1 -29.86 23.85 -2.70
CA MET A 1 -28.80 22.82 -2.73
C MET A 1 -29.29 21.65 -3.57
N ASN A 2 -28.68 21.39 -4.73
CA ASN A 2 -28.97 20.16 -5.47
C ASN A 2 -28.49 18.97 -4.62
N LYS A 3 -29.38 18.02 -4.32
CA LYS A 3 -29.00 16.77 -3.67
C LYS A 3 -28.04 16.04 -4.62
N ILE A 4 -26.79 15.84 -4.20
CA ILE A 4 -25.84 14.99 -4.91
C ILE A 4 -26.43 13.58 -4.90
N LYS A 5 -26.76 13.04 -6.08
CA LYS A 5 -27.27 11.67 -6.22
C LYS A 5 -26.15 10.72 -5.80
N LYS A 6 -26.39 9.89 -4.79
CA LYS A 6 -25.44 8.83 -4.40
C LYS A 6 -25.27 7.85 -5.56
N LYS A 7 -24.01 7.49 -5.85
CA LYS A 7 -23.65 6.48 -6.85
C LYS A 7 -23.15 5.22 -6.17
N ASP A 8 -23.47 4.06 -6.73
CA ASP A 8 -22.87 2.79 -6.31
C ASP A 8 -21.50 2.55 -6.97
N ILE A 9 -20.76 1.52 -6.53
CA ILE A 9 -19.43 1.20 -7.08
C ILE A 9 -19.51 0.95 -8.59
N LYS A 10 -20.56 0.26 -9.06
CA LYS A 10 -20.70 -0.11 -10.47
C LYS A 10 -20.90 1.13 -11.34
N GLU A 11 -21.74 2.07 -10.90
CA GLU A 11 -21.93 3.38 -11.54
C GLU A 11 -20.61 4.15 -11.60
N ILE A 12 -19.83 4.18 -10.51
CA ILE A 12 -18.51 4.86 -10.47
C ILE A 12 -17.52 4.21 -11.45
N CYS A 13 -17.41 2.88 -11.45
CA CYS A 13 -16.47 2.16 -12.33
C CYS A 13 -16.84 2.33 -13.82
N ASN A 14 -18.12 2.28 -14.16
CA ASN A 14 -18.60 2.52 -15.52
C ASN A 14 -18.28 3.94 -16.00
N GLU A 15 -18.36 4.92 -15.10
CA GLU A 15 -17.99 6.30 -15.39
C GLU A 15 -16.50 6.46 -15.70
N ILE A 16 -15.63 5.75 -14.95
CA ILE A 16 -14.20 5.68 -15.28
C ILE A 16 -13.98 5.06 -16.67
N ASP A 17 -14.67 3.97 -16.99
CA ASP A 17 -14.57 3.33 -18.31
C ASP A 17 -14.94 4.30 -19.45
N LEU A 18 -15.94 5.17 -19.26
CA LEU A 18 -16.31 6.20 -20.23
C LEU A 18 -15.23 7.28 -20.38
N ILE A 19 -14.58 7.71 -19.30
CA ILE A 19 -13.46 8.67 -19.37
C ILE A 19 -12.26 8.03 -20.09
N ILE A 20 -11.93 6.78 -19.77
CA ILE A 20 -10.84 6.05 -20.43
C ILE A 20 -11.11 5.96 -21.94
N ALA A 21 -12.35 5.69 -22.34
CA ALA A 21 -12.77 5.63 -23.73
C ALA A 21 -12.86 7.00 -24.43
N GLY A 22 -12.61 8.12 -23.73
CA GLY A 22 -12.74 9.48 -24.26
C GLY A 22 -14.19 9.88 -24.59
N LYS A 23 -15.17 9.16 -24.03
CA LYS A 23 -16.60 9.36 -24.29
C LYS A 23 -17.27 10.30 -23.27
N ASP A 24 -16.61 10.57 -22.14
CA ASP A 24 -17.08 11.52 -21.14
C ASP A 24 -15.90 12.31 -20.54
N ASN A 25 -16.04 13.65 -20.53
CA ASN A 25 -15.10 14.59 -19.93
C ASN A 25 -15.77 15.48 -18.87
N ARG A 26 -17.02 15.19 -18.48
CA ARG A 26 -17.90 16.08 -17.70
C ARG A 26 -18.05 15.67 -16.24
N ILE A 27 -17.34 14.65 -15.79
CA ILE A 27 -17.46 14.18 -14.40
C ILE A 27 -16.93 15.25 -13.45
N ASP A 28 -17.77 15.64 -12.50
CA ASP A 28 -17.37 16.45 -11.36
C ASP A 28 -16.57 15.56 -10.39
N TYR A 29 -15.27 15.44 -10.70
CA TYR A 29 -14.29 14.66 -9.97
C TYR A 29 -14.24 14.99 -8.47
N LYS A 30 -14.77 16.14 -8.04
CA LYS A 30 -14.82 16.56 -6.65
C LYS A 30 -15.67 15.65 -5.76
N TYR A 31 -16.57 14.84 -6.33
CA TYR A 31 -17.53 14.05 -5.54
C TYR A 31 -17.25 12.54 -5.54
N ILE A 32 -16.29 12.03 -6.31
CA ILE A 32 -15.98 10.59 -6.35
C ILE A 32 -15.49 10.10 -4.99
N PHE A 33 -14.60 10.84 -4.32
CA PHE A 33 -14.19 10.57 -2.94
C PHE A 33 -15.38 10.42 -1.97
N LEU A 34 -16.40 11.28 -2.09
CA LEU A 34 -17.58 11.24 -1.22
C LEU A 34 -18.43 9.98 -1.48
N HIS A 35 -18.53 9.54 -2.73
CA HIS A 35 -19.22 8.31 -3.07
C HIS A 35 -18.46 7.08 -2.59
N LEU A 36 -17.13 7.03 -2.78
CA LEU A 36 -16.29 5.93 -2.30
C LEU A 36 -16.31 5.82 -0.78
N ASN A 37 -16.20 6.93 -0.04
CA ASN A 37 -16.28 6.88 1.43
C ASN A 37 -17.64 6.43 1.95
N ASP A 38 -18.75 6.80 1.31
CA ASP A 38 -20.09 6.33 1.73
C ASP A 38 -20.20 4.80 1.61
N VAL A 39 -19.51 4.21 0.63
CA VAL A 39 -19.48 2.75 0.45
C VAL A 39 -18.75 2.05 1.59
N LEU A 40 -17.69 2.63 2.16
CA LEU A 40 -16.97 2.07 3.32
C LEU A 40 -17.86 1.95 4.57
N THR A 41 -18.96 2.70 4.65
CA THR A 41 -19.91 2.60 5.78
C THR A 41 -20.78 1.35 5.74
N LYS A 42 -20.71 0.55 4.68
CA LYS A 42 -21.50 -0.67 4.47
C LYS A 42 -20.59 -1.89 4.28
N LYS A 43 -21.16 -3.09 4.42
CA LYS A 43 -20.47 -4.33 4.06
C LYS A 43 -20.27 -4.36 2.54
N ILE A 44 -19.01 -4.38 2.11
CA ILE A 44 -18.62 -4.44 0.70
C ILE A 44 -18.63 -5.91 0.23
N SER A 45 -19.15 -6.16 -0.97
CA SER A 45 -19.16 -7.49 -1.58
C SER A 45 -17.87 -7.79 -2.35
N TYR A 46 -17.58 -9.08 -2.55
CA TYR A 46 -16.42 -9.50 -3.37
C TYR A 46 -16.49 -8.96 -4.81
N GLY A 47 -17.67 -9.00 -5.44
CA GLY A 47 -17.85 -8.50 -6.81
C GLY A 47 -17.56 -7.00 -6.94
N GLU A 48 -17.89 -6.23 -5.91
CA GLU A 48 -17.56 -4.80 -5.82
C GLU A 48 -16.06 -4.56 -5.73
N ILE A 49 -15.33 -5.31 -4.91
CA ILE A 49 -13.87 -5.24 -4.81
C ILE A 49 -13.22 -5.63 -6.13
N ALA A 50 -13.66 -6.72 -6.75
CA ALA A 50 -13.13 -7.17 -8.04
C ALA A 50 -13.25 -6.07 -9.10
N LEU A 51 -14.41 -5.41 -9.20
CA LEU A 51 -14.63 -4.27 -10.10
C LEU A 51 -13.69 -3.09 -9.82
N ILE A 52 -13.45 -2.79 -8.53
CA ILE A 52 -12.53 -1.71 -8.14
C ILE A 52 -11.09 -2.06 -8.52
N CYS A 53 -10.62 -3.27 -8.22
CA CYS A 53 -9.28 -3.73 -8.59
C CYS A 53 -9.07 -3.65 -10.11
N GLU A 54 -10.03 -4.15 -10.89
CA GLU A 54 -10.01 -4.04 -12.35
C GLU A 54 -9.94 -2.58 -12.82
N THR A 55 -10.72 -1.71 -12.19
CA THR A 55 -10.76 -0.28 -12.50
C THR A 55 -9.41 0.38 -12.20
N ILE A 56 -8.78 0.09 -11.05
CA ILE A 56 -7.45 0.58 -10.70
C ILE A 56 -6.42 0.14 -11.76
N ILE A 57 -6.46 -1.11 -12.21
CA ILE A 57 -5.55 -1.59 -13.27
C ILE A 57 -5.78 -0.86 -14.60
N LYS A 58 -7.03 -0.64 -15.00
CA LYS A 58 -7.36 0.14 -16.21
C LYS A 58 -6.87 1.58 -16.10
N ILE A 59 -7.06 2.21 -14.94
CA ILE A 59 -6.53 3.54 -14.61
C ILE A 59 -5.00 3.53 -14.72
N ALA A 60 -4.34 2.51 -14.17
CA ALA A 60 -2.89 2.43 -14.17
C ALA A 60 -2.31 2.40 -15.60
N LYS A 61 -3.00 1.72 -16.51
CA LYS A 61 -2.60 1.56 -17.91
C LYS A 61 -2.97 2.74 -18.82
N THR A 62 -3.76 3.71 -18.34
CA THR A 62 -4.18 4.86 -19.16
C THR A 62 -3.19 6.02 -19.13
N LYS A 63 -3.17 6.81 -20.22
CA LYS A 63 -2.43 8.09 -20.30
C LYS A 63 -3.32 9.31 -20.02
N ASN A 64 -4.61 9.10 -19.75
CA ASN A 64 -5.56 10.19 -19.52
C ASN A 64 -5.23 10.94 -18.20
N ARG A 65 -4.93 12.24 -18.30
CA ARG A 65 -4.52 13.07 -17.16
C ARG A 65 -5.66 13.36 -16.18
N ILE A 66 -6.91 13.40 -16.65
CA ILE A 66 -8.09 13.67 -15.79
C ILE A 66 -8.22 12.56 -14.74
N ILE A 67 -7.97 11.32 -15.16
CA ILE A 67 -8.10 10.13 -14.31
C ILE A 67 -7.05 10.10 -13.19
N ARG A 68 -5.88 10.71 -13.37
CA ARG A 68 -4.82 10.71 -12.34
C ARG A 68 -5.25 11.36 -11.03
N HIS A 69 -6.18 12.32 -11.06
CA HIS A 69 -6.72 12.90 -9.84
C HIS A 69 -7.64 11.93 -9.11
N LEU A 70 -8.44 11.16 -9.87
CA LEU A 70 -9.35 10.15 -9.33
C LEU A 70 -8.60 8.94 -8.79
N GLU A 71 -7.48 8.58 -9.41
CA GLU A 71 -6.63 7.48 -8.99
C GLU A 71 -6.25 7.57 -7.50
N LYS A 72 -5.96 8.78 -7.01
CA LYS A 72 -5.68 9.01 -5.58
C LYS A 72 -6.85 8.64 -4.68
N ASP A 73 -8.08 8.93 -5.09
CA ASP A 73 -9.28 8.61 -4.31
C ASP A 73 -9.52 7.10 -4.25
N PHE A 74 -9.26 6.39 -5.36
CA PHE A 74 -9.32 4.92 -5.39
C PHE A 74 -8.28 4.29 -4.46
N TRP A 75 -7.03 4.76 -4.49
CA TRP A 75 -5.98 4.29 -3.57
C TRP A 75 -6.32 4.61 -2.11
N SER A 76 -6.82 5.81 -1.84
CA SER A 76 -7.26 6.18 -0.49
C SER A 76 -8.43 5.32 0.01
N PHE A 77 -9.31 4.88 -0.88
CA PHE A 77 -10.42 4.01 -0.55
C PHE A 77 -9.94 2.59 -0.29
N ILE A 78 -9.15 2.01 -1.20
CA ILE A 78 -8.75 0.60 -1.14
C ILE A 78 -7.82 0.31 0.04
N ASN A 79 -6.95 1.26 0.40
CA ASN A 79 -6.05 1.11 1.53
C ASN A 79 -6.76 1.10 2.89
N LYS A 80 -8.03 1.50 2.96
CA LYS A 80 -8.85 1.40 4.19
C LYS A 80 -9.58 0.06 4.32
N ILE A 81 -9.63 -0.73 3.25
CA ILE A 81 -10.44 -1.95 3.21
C ILE A 81 -9.88 -3.02 4.14
N PRO A 82 -8.56 -3.28 4.21
CA PRO A 82 -8.05 -4.29 5.11
C PRO A 82 -8.41 -4.01 6.57
N PHE A 83 -8.15 -2.78 7.05
CA PHE A 83 -8.58 -2.32 8.38
C PHE A 83 -10.09 -2.51 8.61
N GLN A 84 -10.92 -2.08 7.66
CA GLN A 84 -12.38 -2.20 7.76
C GLN A 84 -12.83 -3.66 7.89
N ILE A 85 -12.18 -4.58 7.18
CA ILE A 85 -12.53 -6.01 7.21
C ILE A 85 -12.04 -6.68 8.49
N ILE A 86 -10.76 -6.46 8.82
CA ILE A 86 -10.10 -7.14 9.93
C ILE A 86 -10.66 -6.61 11.26
N MET A 87 -10.58 -5.30 11.47
CA MET A 87 -10.87 -4.67 12.76
C MET A 87 -12.34 -4.37 12.99
N ILE A 88 -13.08 -3.93 11.95
CA ILE A 88 -14.47 -3.47 12.13
C ILE A 88 -15.48 -4.58 11.87
N GLN A 89 -15.24 -5.44 10.86
CA GLN A 89 -16.12 -6.56 10.58
C GLN A 89 -15.79 -7.81 11.42
N GLY A 90 -14.67 -7.80 12.15
CA GLY A 90 -14.29 -8.85 13.10
C GLY A 90 -14.00 -10.17 12.40
N LEU A 91 -13.01 -10.18 11.51
CA LEU A 91 -12.56 -11.41 10.88
C LEU A 91 -11.81 -12.26 11.92
N ASP A 92 -12.25 -13.50 12.12
CA ASP A 92 -11.54 -14.45 12.97
C ASP A 92 -10.29 -14.93 12.23
N ILE A 93 -9.12 -14.71 12.83
CA ILE A 93 -7.81 -14.95 12.24
C ILE A 93 -7.03 -15.83 13.21
N SER A 94 -6.60 -16.98 12.71
CA SER A 94 -5.78 -17.91 13.47
C SER A 94 -4.32 -17.40 13.56
N GLU A 95 -3.63 -17.80 14.62
CA GLU A 95 -2.21 -17.52 14.79
C GLU A 95 -1.42 -18.10 13.60
N ASN A 96 -0.52 -17.29 13.02
CA ASN A 96 0.28 -17.66 11.84
C ASN A 96 -0.54 -18.04 10.59
N GLU A 97 -1.78 -17.55 10.47
CA GLU A 97 -2.59 -17.83 9.30
C GLU A 97 -1.97 -17.24 8.03
N GLU A 98 -1.80 -18.08 7.00
CA GLU A 98 -1.32 -17.61 5.71
C GLU A 98 -2.46 -17.01 4.86
N LEU A 99 -2.14 -15.90 4.19
CA LEU A 99 -3.00 -15.26 3.21
C LEU A 99 -2.28 -15.17 1.85
N LEU A 100 -2.74 -16.00 0.91
CA LEU A 100 -2.20 -16.09 -0.43
C LEU A 100 -2.96 -15.17 -1.38
N SER A 101 -2.29 -14.69 -2.43
CA SER A 101 -2.88 -13.85 -3.47
C SER A 101 -3.88 -14.59 -4.34
N ASN A 102 -4.97 -13.92 -4.75
CA ASN A 102 -5.96 -14.41 -5.73
C ASN A 102 -6.48 -15.85 -5.43
N THR A 103 -6.59 -16.22 -4.17
CA THR A 103 -7.05 -17.54 -3.71
C THR A 103 -8.52 -17.47 -3.34
N ASP A 104 -9.28 -18.50 -3.75
CA ASP A 104 -10.70 -18.62 -3.44
C ASP A 104 -10.88 -19.26 -2.06
N TYR A 105 -11.14 -18.44 -1.06
CA TYR A 105 -11.43 -18.89 0.31
C TYR A 105 -12.95 -18.99 0.52
N ASP A 106 -13.37 -19.94 1.36
CA ASP A 106 -14.77 -20.08 1.77
C ASP A 106 -15.31 -18.80 2.46
N ASN A 107 -14.41 -18.10 3.17
CA ASN A 107 -14.73 -16.82 3.79
C ASN A 107 -14.60 -15.67 2.79
N THR A 108 -15.73 -15.03 2.47
CA THR A 108 -15.79 -13.91 1.51
C THR A 108 -14.86 -12.75 1.87
N ASN A 109 -14.73 -12.42 3.16
CA ASN A 109 -13.85 -11.33 3.60
C ASN A 109 -12.38 -11.71 3.38
N LYS A 110 -12.00 -12.96 3.65
CA LYS A 110 -10.66 -13.47 3.34
C LYS A 110 -10.38 -13.45 1.83
N SER A 111 -11.34 -13.85 1.00
CA SER A 111 -11.24 -13.76 -0.47
C SER A 111 -11.09 -12.32 -0.96
N ILE A 112 -11.73 -11.35 -0.30
CA ILE A 112 -11.51 -9.93 -0.58
C ILE A 112 -10.05 -9.54 -0.30
N LEU A 113 -9.52 -9.83 0.88
CA LEU A 113 -8.13 -9.51 1.23
C LEU A 113 -7.14 -10.18 0.28
N SER A 114 -7.38 -11.46 -0.03
CA SER A 114 -6.61 -12.21 -1.03
C SER A 114 -6.62 -11.54 -2.41
N LYS A 115 -7.77 -10.99 -2.83
CA LYS A 115 -7.87 -10.24 -4.08
C LYS A 115 -7.09 -8.92 -4.05
N LEU A 116 -7.00 -8.27 -2.89
CA LEU A 116 -6.19 -7.06 -2.71
C LEU A 116 -4.69 -7.37 -2.82
N ILE A 117 -4.21 -8.48 -2.27
CA ILE A 117 -2.82 -8.93 -2.48
C ILE A 117 -2.56 -9.17 -3.98
N GLY A 118 -3.51 -9.79 -4.68
CA GLY A 118 -3.42 -9.96 -6.14
C GLY A 118 -3.29 -8.63 -6.89
N LEU A 119 -4.04 -7.61 -6.48
CA LEU A 119 -3.91 -6.26 -7.05
C LEU A 119 -2.52 -5.66 -6.79
N VAL A 120 -1.96 -5.86 -5.60
CA VAL A 120 -0.61 -5.37 -5.28
C VAL A 120 0.41 -5.95 -6.25
N GLN A 121 0.39 -7.27 -6.48
CA GLN A 121 1.28 -7.92 -7.44
C GLN A 121 1.08 -7.36 -8.86
N ASP A 122 -0.16 -7.29 -9.32
CA ASP A 122 -0.50 -6.76 -10.65
C ASP A 122 0.04 -5.34 -10.87
N ILE A 123 0.08 -4.50 -9.83
CA ILE A 123 0.60 -3.13 -9.89
C ILE A 123 2.12 -3.07 -9.83
N ILE A 124 2.75 -3.83 -8.93
CA ILE A 124 4.21 -3.86 -8.80
C ILE A 124 4.86 -4.41 -10.07
N GLU A 125 4.23 -5.39 -10.73
CA GLU A 125 4.66 -5.93 -12.02
C GLU A 125 4.58 -4.92 -13.18
N LEU A 126 3.80 -3.84 -13.05
CA LEU A 126 3.81 -2.78 -14.06
C LEU A 126 5.20 -2.13 -14.10
N LYS A 127 5.65 -1.84 -15.33
CA LYS A 127 6.90 -1.13 -15.57
C LYS A 127 6.93 0.17 -14.77
N ASP A 128 7.92 0.33 -13.91
CA ASP A 128 8.20 1.60 -13.25
C ASP A 128 8.74 2.61 -14.27
N ASP A 129 7.96 3.67 -14.49
CA ASP A 129 8.34 4.78 -15.35
C ASP A 129 8.88 5.98 -14.57
N ASN A 130 9.11 5.83 -13.25
CA ASN A 130 9.54 6.89 -12.32
C ASN A 130 8.64 8.13 -12.34
N SER A 131 7.39 8.00 -12.79
CA SER A 131 6.43 9.08 -12.74
C SER A 131 5.76 9.18 -11.38
N LYS A 132 5.24 10.36 -11.03
CA LYS A 132 4.37 10.54 -9.84
C LYS A 132 3.17 9.58 -9.81
N GLY A 133 2.72 9.10 -10.98
CA GLY A 133 1.66 8.11 -11.06
C GLY A 133 2.15 6.71 -10.68
N SER A 134 3.34 6.32 -11.16
CA SER A 134 4.01 5.08 -10.73
C SER A 134 4.28 5.09 -9.23
N GLU A 135 4.85 6.18 -8.70
CA GLU A 135 5.08 6.38 -7.26
C GLU A 135 3.78 6.20 -6.46
N LEU A 136 2.69 6.87 -6.84
CA LEU A 136 1.40 6.76 -6.16
C LEU A 136 0.86 5.33 -6.10
N ARG A 137 0.98 4.58 -7.21
CA ARG A 137 0.46 3.22 -7.32
C ARG A 137 1.27 2.23 -6.49
N ARG A 138 2.60 2.33 -6.58
CA ARG A 138 3.52 1.46 -5.87
C ARG A 138 3.47 1.74 -4.37
N GLU A 139 3.49 3.01 -3.95
CA GLU A 139 3.21 3.42 -2.56
C GLU A 139 1.86 2.86 -2.09
N GLY A 140 0.79 3.09 -2.85
CA GLY A 140 -0.56 2.63 -2.52
C GLY A 140 -0.63 1.11 -2.34
N SER A 141 0.04 0.37 -3.21
CA SER A 141 0.09 -1.10 -3.17
C SER A 141 0.84 -1.64 -1.95
N LEU A 142 2.01 -1.07 -1.65
CA LEU A 142 2.80 -1.49 -0.49
C LEU A 142 2.04 -1.21 0.82
N ARG A 143 1.32 -0.08 0.92
CA ARG A 143 0.48 0.24 2.08
C ARG A 143 -0.65 -0.77 2.34
N ILE A 144 -1.16 -1.43 1.30
CA ILE A 144 -2.12 -2.53 1.49
C ILE A 144 -1.46 -3.69 2.23
N LEU A 145 -0.22 -4.05 1.86
CA LEU A 145 0.52 -5.12 2.52
C LEU A 145 0.88 -4.74 3.96
N VAL A 146 1.39 -3.52 4.17
CA VAL A 146 1.75 -2.97 5.50
C VAL A 146 0.61 -3.15 6.51
N GLU A 147 -0.63 -2.92 6.09
CA GLU A 147 -1.80 -3.08 6.95
C GLU A 147 -2.12 -4.55 7.28
N MET A 148 -1.87 -5.48 6.34
CA MET A 148 -2.27 -6.88 6.49
C MET A 148 -1.23 -7.76 7.17
N ILE A 149 0.06 -7.44 7.07
CA ILE A 149 1.15 -8.27 7.63
C ILE A 149 1.10 -8.38 9.16
N ASN A 150 0.51 -7.41 9.84
CA ASN A 150 0.30 -7.46 11.30
C ASN A 150 -0.71 -8.52 11.74
N TYR A 151 -1.47 -9.09 10.79
CA TYR A 151 -2.54 -10.05 11.05
C TYR A 151 -2.36 -11.38 10.32
N TYR A 152 -1.72 -11.37 9.15
CA TYR A 152 -1.54 -12.55 8.31
C TYR A 152 -0.07 -12.74 7.94
N HIS A 153 0.37 -14.00 7.87
CA HIS A 153 1.58 -14.32 7.15
C HIS A 153 1.33 -14.18 5.63
N ILE A 154 2.03 -13.25 4.99
CA ILE A 154 1.94 -13.01 3.55
C ILE A 154 3.31 -13.37 2.94
N PRO A 155 3.48 -14.56 2.34
CA PRO A 155 4.79 -15.07 1.94
C PRO A 155 5.58 -14.16 0.98
N ILE A 156 4.88 -13.39 0.14
CA ILE A 156 5.52 -12.50 -0.83
C ILE A 156 5.94 -11.14 -0.25
N ALA A 157 5.48 -10.77 0.96
CA ALA A 157 5.57 -9.40 1.47
C ALA A 157 7.03 -8.94 1.64
N LYS A 158 7.88 -9.74 2.31
CA LYS A 158 9.30 -9.44 2.50
C LYS A 158 9.99 -9.10 1.17
N SER A 159 9.85 -9.98 0.18
CA SER A 159 10.49 -9.79 -1.13
C SER A 159 10.05 -8.51 -1.82
N LEU A 160 8.75 -8.18 -1.77
CA LEU A 160 8.23 -6.96 -2.39
C LEU A 160 8.74 -5.70 -1.69
N PHE A 161 8.85 -5.69 -0.36
CA PHE A 161 9.42 -4.55 0.34
C PHE A 161 10.92 -4.40 0.07
N VAL A 162 11.70 -5.49 0.13
CA VAL A 162 13.14 -5.46 -0.17
C VAL A 162 13.43 -4.96 -1.59
N ASP A 163 12.62 -5.36 -2.58
CA ASP A 163 12.75 -4.85 -3.94
C ASP A 163 12.44 -3.35 -4.01
N SER A 164 11.42 -2.89 -3.29
CA SER A 164 10.95 -1.49 -3.36
C SER A 164 11.74 -0.49 -2.51
N ILE A 165 12.49 -0.89 -1.48
CA ILE A 165 13.37 0.06 -0.73
C ILE A 165 14.49 0.65 -1.60
N ASN A 166 14.84 -0.01 -2.71
CA ASN A 166 15.80 0.50 -3.69
C ASN A 166 15.18 1.46 -4.72
N SER A 167 13.89 1.77 -4.60
CA SER A 167 13.21 2.68 -5.51
C SER A 167 13.74 4.10 -5.40
N LYS A 168 13.83 4.80 -6.54
CA LYS A 168 14.13 6.24 -6.59
C LYS A 168 12.93 7.10 -6.21
N ASN A 169 11.73 6.52 -6.18
CA ASN A 169 10.52 7.20 -5.76
C ASN A 169 10.46 7.20 -4.22
N LYS A 170 10.67 8.37 -3.61
CA LYS A 170 10.80 8.50 -2.14
C LYS A 170 9.60 7.92 -1.39
N LYS A 171 8.38 8.05 -1.91
CA LYS A 171 7.19 7.52 -1.22
C LYS A 171 7.05 6.01 -1.31
N GLU A 172 7.50 5.43 -2.42
CA GLU A 172 7.56 3.97 -2.56
C GLU A 172 8.60 3.40 -1.59
N GLN A 173 9.81 3.97 -1.60
CA GLN A 173 10.88 3.59 -0.67
C GLN A 173 10.41 3.70 0.78
N TYR A 174 9.79 4.82 1.16
CA TYR A 174 9.27 5.01 2.51
C TYR A 174 8.21 3.97 2.89
N ALA A 175 7.23 3.70 2.02
CA ALA A 175 6.22 2.68 2.27
C ALA A 175 6.82 1.26 2.36
N ALA A 176 7.90 0.99 1.63
CA ALA A 176 8.62 -0.28 1.73
C ALA A 176 9.39 -0.41 3.04
N LEU A 177 10.02 0.67 3.52
CA LEU A 177 10.70 0.71 4.81
C LEU A 177 9.71 0.50 5.98
N GLU A 178 8.57 1.20 5.96
CA GLU A 178 7.46 0.99 6.92
C GLU A 178 6.96 -0.47 6.89
N GLY A 179 6.90 -1.08 5.70
CA GLY A 179 6.55 -2.48 5.54
C GLY A 179 7.57 -3.45 6.13
N LEU A 180 8.87 -3.20 5.96
CA LEU A 180 9.92 -4.02 6.57
C LEU A 180 9.95 -3.87 8.09
N GLU A 181 9.73 -2.66 8.60
CA GLU A 181 9.66 -2.40 10.04
C GLU A 181 8.57 -3.27 10.67
N ASN A 182 7.34 -3.19 10.15
CA ASN A 182 6.23 -4.02 10.59
C ASN A 182 6.49 -5.51 10.37
N TYR A 183 7.11 -5.90 9.25
CA TYR A 183 7.40 -7.31 8.95
C TYR A 183 8.28 -7.93 10.03
N TYR A 184 9.40 -7.27 10.36
CA TYR A 184 10.34 -7.78 11.36
C TYR A 184 9.85 -7.60 12.80
N ASP A 185 8.86 -6.72 13.06
CA ASP A 185 8.21 -6.63 14.38
C ASP A 185 7.36 -7.87 14.70
N VAL A 186 6.78 -8.50 13.67
CA VAL A 186 5.87 -9.65 13.84
C VAL A 186 6.42 -10.98 13.29
N SER A 187 7.59 -10.96 12.67
CA SER A 187 8.23 -12.14 12.08
C SER A 187 9.46 -12.57 12.88
N GLU A 188 9.70 -13.88 12.93
CA GLU A 188 10.94 -14.47 13.46
C GLU A 188 12.02 -14.65 12.37
N ASP A 189 11.80 -14.10 11.17
CA ASP A 189 12.74 -14.20 10.07
C ASP A 189 14.07 -13.50 10.37
N GLU A 190 15.17 -14.13 9.97
CA GLU A 190 16.48 -13.50 9.97
C GLU A 190 16.59 -12.45 8.84
N ILE A 191 17.30 -11.36 9.15
CA ILE A 191 17.66 -10.34 8.17
C ILE A 191 18.96 -10.69 7.47
N GLU A 192 18.99 -10.57 6.14
CA GLU A 192 20.20 -10.85 5.38
C GLU A 192 21.21 -9.68 5.48
N ASP A 193 22.52 -9.98 5.54
CA ASP A 193 23.60 -8.97 5.55
C ASP A 193 23.48 -7.95 4.40
N ALA A 194 23.01 -8.42 3.23
CA ALA A 194 22.78 -7.57 2.08
C ALA A 194 21.72 -6.50 2.35
N LEU A 195 20.64 -6.85 3.08
CA LEU A 195 19.60 -5.91 3.47
C LEU A 195 20.11 -4.94 4.53
N VAL A 196 20.86 -5.40 5.54
CA VAL A 196 21.52 -4.53 6.54
C VAL A 196 22.39 -3.48 5.86
N LYS A 197 23.17 -3.88 4.86
CA LYS A 197 23.99 -2.94 4.09
C LYS A 197 23.14 -1.89 3.38
N ILE A 198 22.06 -2.30 2.71
CA ILE A 198 21.14 -1.37 2.02
C ILE A 198 20.53 -0.37 3.01
N LEU A 199 20.10 -0.83 4.20
CA LEU A 199 19.54 0.05 5.24
C LEU A 199 20.56 1.08 5.72
N ASN A 200 21.81 0.68 5.92
CA ASN A 200 22.88 1.59 6.31
C ASN A 200 23.21 2.60 5.21
N ASP A 201 23.25 2.17 3.95
CA ASP A 201 23.44 3.05 2.80
C ASP A 201 22.31 4.10 2.73
N ILE A 202 21.04 3.68 2.87
CA ILE A 202 19.88 4.60 2.91
C ILE A 202 19.96 5.56 4.10
N LYS A 203 20.29 5.08 5.31
CA LYS A 203 20.41 5.89 6.52
C LYS A 203 21.47 7.00 6.35
N ASN A 204 22.60 6.67 5.74
CA ASN A 204 23.71 7.61 5.57
C ASN A 204 23.46 8.63 4.43
N GLU A 205 22.62 8.30 3.46
CA GLU A 205 22.32 9.18 2.32
C GLU A 205 21.08 10.07 2.50
N THR A 206 20.23 9.77 3.49
CA THR A 206 18.96 10.48 3.69
C THR A 206 19.13 11.71 4.58
N ASP A 207 18.51 12.83 4.17
CA ASP A 207 18.33 14.03 5.01
C ASP A 207 17.07 13.96 5.91
N ASP A 208 16.29 12.88 5.79
CA ASP A 208 15.05 12.68 6.53
C ASP A 208 15.28 11.81 7.77
N ARG A 209 15.19 12.44 8.94
CA ARG A 209 15.35 11.77 10.24
C ARG A 209 14.39 10.60 10.42
N THR A 210 13.17 10.67 9.89
CA THR A 210 12.20 9.58 10.00
C THR A 210 12.69 8.37 9.20
N VAL A 211 13.22 8.58 7.99
CA VAL A 211 13.80 7.50 7.18
C VAL A 211 15.01 6.86 7.89
N ALA A 212 15.92 7.68 8.43
CA ALA A 212 17.07 7.18 9.18
C ALA A 212 16.64 6.35 10.40
N SER A 213 15.66 6.85 11.15
CA SER A 213 15.09 6.16 12.32
C SER A 213 14.41 4.84 11.95
N THR A 214 13.65 4.80 10.86
CA THR A 214 13.01 3.56 10.38
C THR A 214 14.05 2.52 9.97
N CYS A 215 15.14 2.92 9.31
CA CYS A 215 16.23 1.99 8.95
C CYS A 215 16.86 1.32 10.18
N LEU A 216 17.00 2.07 11.28
CA LEU A 216 17.51 1.54 12.55
C LEU A 216 16.46 0.68 13.25
N GLN A 217 15.19 1.08 13.24
CA GLN A 217 14.11 0.31 13.85
C GLN A 217 13.99 -1.08 13.22
N ILE A 218 14.13 -1.19 11.90
CA ILE A 218 14.19 -2.50 11.21
C ILE A 218 15.33 -3.36 11.77
N GLN A 219 16.51 -2.78 11.99
CA GLN A 219 17.67 -3.51 12.53
C GLN A 219 17.48 -3.90 14.00
N ILE A 220 16.77 -3.09 14.80
CA ILE A 220 16.39 -3.44 16.17
C ILE A 220 15.41 -4.62 16.16
N SER A 221 14.32 -4.52 15.40
CA SER A 221 13.30 -5.57 15.31
C SER A 221 13.87 -6.89 14.81
N ALA A 222 14.86 -6.84 13.90
CA ALA A 222 15.59 -8.01 13.43
C ALA A 222 16.72 -8.50 14.35
N GLY A 223 16.94 -7.85 15.51
CA GLY A 223 17.93 -8.26 16.51
C GLY A 223 19.41 -7.99 16.15
N ILE A 224 19.67 -7.10 15.20
CA ILE A 224 21.04 -6.75 14.74
C ILE A 224 21.71 -5.74 15.66
N ILE A 225 20.94 -4.75 16.11
CA ILE A 225 21.39 -3.73 17.07
C ILE A 225 20.39 -3.62 18.21
N ASP A 226 20.82 -3.08 19.35
CA ASP A 226 19.91 -2.74 20.44
C ASP A 226 19.46 -1.26 20.36
N GLU A 227 18.49 -0.91 21.20
CA GLU A 227 17.95 0.46 21.28
C GLU A 227 19.03 1.50 21.64
N MET A 228 20.04 1.13 22.43
CA MET A 228 21.08 2.06 22.87
C MET A 228 22.01 2.41 21.70
N ILE A 229 22.41 1.41 20.90
CA ILE A 229 23.19 1.61 19.67
C ILE A 229 22.41 2.50 18.71
N ALA A 230 21.12 2.23 18.50
CA ALA A 230 20.29 3.03 17.61
C ALA A 230 20.18 4.50 18.04
N VAL A 231 20.09 4.78 19.35
CA VAL A 231 20.10 6.16 19.87
C VAL A 231 21.42 6.86 19.55
N CYS A 232 22.55 6.21 19.77
CA CYS A 232 23.87 6.75 19.43
C CYS A 232 23.98 7.03 17.93
N GLU A 233 23.56 6.09 17.07
CA GLU A 233 23.63 6.26 15.62
C GLU A 233 22.73 7.39 15.10
N ILE A 234 21.59 7.65 15.73
CA ILE A 234 20.75 8.81 15.40
C ILE A 234 21.38 10.12 15.83
N ASP A 235 22.07 10.15 16.97
CA ASP A 235 22.78 11.35 17.41
C ASP A 235 23.96 11.65 16.49
N ASP A 236 24.77 10.65 16.13
CA ASP A 236 25.85 10.79 15.15
C ASP A 236 25.32 11.27 13.79
N TRP A 237 24.21 10.69 13.30
CA TRP A 237 23.58 11.13 12.06
C TRP A 237 23.12 12.59 12.11
N LYS A 238 22.60 13.08 13.25
CA LYS A 238 22.20 14.48 13.39
C LYS A 238 23.39 15.42 13.30
N ASP A 239 24.48 15.08 13.96
CA ASP A 239 25.71 15.89 13.94
C ASP A 239 26.25 16.03 12.51
N GLU A 240 26.14 14.98 11.69
CA GLU A 240 26.57 15.03 10.27
C GLU A 240 25.66 15.86 9.34
N HIS A 241 24.36 15.99 9.66
CA HIS A 241 23.35 16.56 8.75
C HIS A 241 22.79 17.93 9.18
N TYR A 242 22.96 18.31 10.46
CA TYR A 242 22.40 19.55 11.01
C TYR A 242 23.44 20.53 11.57
N ASP A 243 24.73 20.17 11.57
CA ASP A 243 25.84 21.12 11.79
C ASP A 243 26.25 21.87 10.51
#